data_AF-A0A966QJ57-F1
#
_entry.id   AF-A0A966QJ57-F1
#
_cell.length_a   1.000
_cell.length_b   1.000
_cell.length_c   1.000
_cell.angle_alpha   90.00
_cell.angle_beta   90.00
_cell.angle_gamma   90.00
#
_symmetry.space_group_name_H-M   'P 1'
#
loop_
_entity.id
_entity.type
_entity.pdbx_description
1 polymer ?
#
loop_
_entity_poly.entity_id
_entity_poly.type
_entity_poly.pdbx_seq_one_letter_code
_entity_poly.pdbx_strand_id
1 'polypeptide(L)' 'MYSGLQINAKDLAQRGESLIRHSSNRYLTTVRIAYRAKQRRFDDFDGLLDDSMIKPVQRAIVELSDEQDQPDLLPV' A
#
# COMPACT_ATOMS: atom_id res chain seq x y z
N MET A 1 8.77 9.06 0.21
CA MET A 1 9.58 7.83 0.23
C MET A 1 9.59 7.29 1.64
N TYR A 2 9.00 6.11 1.89
CA TYR A 2 8.82 5.55 3.24
C TYR A 2 10.07 4.87 3.82
N SER A 3 11.23 5.04 3.18
CA SER A 3 12.47 4.29 3.39
C SER A 3 13.09 4.37 4.81
N GLY A 4 12.50 5.11 5.75
CA GLY A 4 12.95 5.20 7.14
C GLY A 4 11.85 5.23 8.20
N LEU A 5 10.57 5.03 7.82
CA LEU A 5 9.46 5.04 8.78
C LEU A 5 9.22 3.64 9.33
N GLN A 6 9.45 3.45 10.64
CA GLN A 6 8.90 2.29 11.34
C GLN A 6 7.38 2.31 11.20
N ILE A 7 6.84 1.43 10.35
CA ILE A 7 5.40 1.24 10.25
C ILE A 7 4.92 0.63 11.56
N ASN A 8 4.10 1.39 12.29
CA ASN A 8 3.44 0.90 13.49
C ASN A 8 2.39 -0.15 13.09
N ALA A 9 2.43 -1.33 13.71
CA ALA A 9 1.49 -2.42 13.44
C ALA A 9 0.02 -2.00 13.63
N LYS A 10 -0.27 -1.12 14.60
CA LYS A 10 -1.62 -0.60 14.85
C LYS A 10 -2.09 0.29 13.70
N ASP A 11 -1.23 1.19 13.23
CA ASP A 11 -1.54 2.08 12.09
C ASP A 11 -1.77 1.25 10.81
N LEU A 12 -0.90 0.27 10.56
CA LEU A 12 -1.04 -0.64 9.42
C LEU A 12 -2.37 -1.41 9.46
N ALA A 13 -2.76 -1.90 10.63
CA ALA A 13 -4.04 -2.61 10.80
C ALA A 13 -5.23 -1.68 10.54
N GLN A 14 -5.19 -0.44 11.04
CA GLN A 14 -6.24 0.56 10.81
C GLN A 14 -6.37 0.92 9.32
N ARG A 15 -5.25 1.10 8.62
CA ARG A 15 -5.22 1.34 7.17
C ARG A 15 -5.79 0.17 6.39
N GLY A 16 -5.39 -1.05 6.74
CA GLY A 16 -5.95 -2.28 6.14
C GLY A 16 -7.45 -2.41 6.37
N GLU A 17 -7.93 -2.11 7.58
CA GLU A 17 -9.36 -2.10 7.90
C GLU A 17 -10.12 -1.04 7.09
N SER A 18 -9.55 0.17 6.96
CA SER A 18 -10.14 1.26 6.16
C SER A 18 -10.36 0.82 4.71
N LEU A 19 -9.33 0.24 4.07
CA LEU A 19 -9.42 -0.28 2.69
C LEU A 19 -10.52 -1.32 2.51
N ILE A 20 -10.73 -2.18 3.51
CA ILE A 20 -11.76 -3.21 3.50
C ILE A 20 -13.15 -2.62 3.75
N ARG A 21 -13.27 -1.60 4.60
CA ARG A 21 -14.55 -0.94 4.93
C ARG A 21 -15.09 -0.09 3.78
N HIS A 22 -14.23 0.60 3.03
CA HIS A 22 -14.65 1.43 1.89
C HIS A 22 -14.83 0.63 0.60
N SER A 23 -14.46 -0.64 0.59
CA SER A 23 -14.61 -1.50 -0.59
C SER A 23 -15.98 -2.14 -0.67
N SER A 24 -16.57 -2.07 -1.87
CA SER A 24 -17.76 -2.86 -2.24
C SER A 24 -17.43 -4.34 -2.48
N ASN A 25 -16.15 -4.71 -2.65
CA ASN A 25 -15.70 -6.07 -2.88
C ASN A 25 -14.36 -6.35 -2.17
N ARG A 26 -14.45 -7.01 -1.01
CA ARG A 26 -13.29 -7.33 -0.17
C ARG A 26 -12.28 -8.26 -0.86
N TYR A 27 -12.75 -9.19 -1.69
CA TYR A 27 -11.86 -10.07 -2.45
C TYR A 27 -11.00 -9.25 -3.41
N LEU A 28 -11.63 -8.35 -4.18
CA LEU A 28 -10.92 -7.51 -5.14
C LEU A 28 -9.92 -6.59 -4.45
N THR A 29 -10.24 -6.06 -3.26
CA THR A 29 -9.29 -5.27 -2.45
C THR A 29 -8.05 -6.08 -2.08
N THR A 30 -8.23 -7.31 -1.59
CA THR A 30 -7.11 -8.20 -1.26
C THR A 30 -6.23 -8.49 -2.49
N VAL A 31 -6.86 -8.75 -3.64
CA VAL A 31 -6.14 -8.99 -4.91
C VAL A 31 -5.36 -7.74 -5.33
N ARG A 32 -5.94 -6.54 -5.22
CA ARG A 32 -5.26 -5.28 -5.54
C ARG A 32 -4.04 -5.05 -4.65
N ILE A 33 -4.16 -5.28 -3.33
CA ILE A 33 -3.03 -5.19 -2.39
C ILE A 33 -1.92 -6.17 -2.79
N ALA A 34 -2.27 -7.44 -3.05
CA ALA A 34 -1.30 -8.45 -3.43
C ALA A 34 -0.61 -8.14 -4.77
N TYR A 35 -1.36 -7.65 -5.75
CA TYR A 35 -0.84 -7.24 -7.05
C TYR A 35 0.16 -6.09 -6.93
N ARG A 36 -0.17 -5.03 -6.19
CA ARG A 36 0.74 -3.89 -5.94
C ARG A 36 1.99 -4.34 -5.19
N ALA A 37 1.85 -5.16 -4.15
CA ALA A 37 2.98 -5.70 -3.40
C ALA A 37 3.92 -6.54 -4.29
N LYS A 38 3.35 -7.32 -5.22
CA LYS A 38 4.13 -8.10 -6.19
C LYS A 38 4.88 -7.19 -7.14
N GLN A 39 4.25 -6.14 -7.68
CA GLN A 39 4.92 -5.15 -8.54
C GLN A 39 6.11 -4.50 -7.83
N ARG A 40 5.91 -4.03 -6.58
CA ARG A 40 7.00 -3.43 -5.78
C ARG A 40 8.18 -4.38 -5.58
N ARG A 41 7.94 -5.67 -5.38
CA ARG A 41 9.01 -6.66 -5.27
C ARG A 41 9.82 -6.81 -6.55
N PHE A 42 9.23 -6.57 -7.72
CA PHE A 42 9.95 -6.57 -8.99
C PHE A 42 10.68 -5.23 -9.20
N ASP A 43 10.03 -4.10 -8.92
CA ASP A 43 10.64 -2.77 -9.05
C ASP A 43 11.87 -2.60 -8.12
N ASP A 44 11.77 -3.08 -6.87
CA ASP A 44 12.87 -3.04 -5.90
C ASP A 44 14.02 -4.00 -6.31
N PHE A 45 13.72 -5.07 -7.08
CA PHE A 45 14.72 -6.00 -7.62
C PHE A 45 15.48 -5.41 -8.82
N ASP A 46 14.80 -4.66 -9.68
CA ASP A 46 15.39 -4.03 -10.87
C ASP A 46 16.22 -2.78 -10.53
N GLY A 47 16.04 -2.19 -9.34
CA GLY A 47 16.67 -0.93 -8.96
C GLY A 47 17.36 -0.96 -7.60
N LEU A 48 18.50 -1.64 -7.47
CA LEU A 48 19.62 -1.41 -6.52
C LEU A 48 19.29 -0.88 -5.09
N LEU A 49 18.11 -1.16 -4.53
CA LEU A 49 17.61 -0.65 -3.26
C LEU A 49 17.27 -1.84 -2.35
N ASP A 50 18.32 -2.56 -1.97
CA ASP A 50 18.27 -3.69 -1.03
C ASP A 50 17.88 -3.26 0.40
N ASP A 51 17.76 -1.94 0.65
CA ASP A 51 17.55 -1.35 1.99
C ASP A 51 16.11 -0.89 2.27
N SER A 52 15.11 -1.27 1.46
CA SER A 52 13.72 -1.05 1.89
C SER A 52 13.37 -2.02 3.03
N MET A 53 13.58 -1.56 4.28
CA MET A 53 13.22 -2.28 5.52
C MET A 53 11.71 -2.58 5.66
N ILE A 54 10.89 -2.06 4.74
CA ILE A 54 9.44 -2.26 4.72
C ILE A 54 9.08 -3.40 3.78
N LYS A 55 8.31 -4.38 4.28
CA LYS A 55 7.82 -5.47 3.45
C LYS A 55 6.90 -4.93 2.34
N PRO A 56 7.00 -5.41 1.08
CA PRO A 56 6.19 -4.89 -0.04
C PRO A 56 4.68 -4.86 0.22
N VAL A 57 4.15 -5.82 1.00
CA VAL A 57 2.74 -5.85 1.39
C VAL A 57 2.37 -4.69 2.32
N GLN A 58 3.22 -4.35 3.28
CA GLN A 58 2.97 -3.22 4.19
C GLN A 58 3.00 -1.91 3.42
N ARG A 59 3.97 -1.76 2.50
CA ARG A 59 4.06 -0.61 1.59
C ARG A 59 2.81 -0.48 0.72
N ALA A 60 2.33 -1.58 0.13
CA ALA A 60 1.12 -1.58 -0.68
C ALA A 60 -0.12 -1.13 0.11
N ILE A 61 -0.27 -1.56 1.37
CA ILE A 61 -1.39 -1.13 2.24
C ILE A 61 -1.33 0.37 2.51
N VAL A 62 -0.15 0.91 2.81
CA VAL A 62 0.03 2.35 3.05
C VAL A 62 -0.28 3.15 1.79
N GLU A 63 0.33 2.80 0.66
CA GLU A 63 0.14 3.51 -0.61
C GLU A 63 -1.33 3.50 -1.07
N LEU A 64 -1.98 2.34 -1.04
CA LEU A 64 -3.39 2.22 -1.43
C LEU A 64 -4.32 2.97 -0.46
N SER A 65 -3.97 3.03 0.83
CA SER A 65 -4.72 3.82 1.81
C SER A 65 -4.56 5.31 1.55
N ASP A 66 -3.35 5.77 1.24
CA ASP A 66 -3.10 7.18 0.92
C ASP A 66 -3.82 7.59 -0.37
N GLU A 67 -3.84 6.70 -1.39
CA GLU A 67 -4.59 6.89 -2.63
C GLU A 67 -6.11 7.00 -2.39
N GLN A 68 -6.64 6.24 -1.43
CA GLN A 68 -8.07 6.28 -1.07
C GLN A 68 -8.46 7.62 -0.41
N ASP A 69 -7.56 8.21 0.37
CA ASP A 69 -7.79 9.46 1.10
C ASP A 69 -7.49 10.70 0.24
N GLN A 70 -6.97 10.51 -0.98
CA GLN A 70 -6.68 11.58 -1.92
C GLN A 70 -7.98 12.02 -2.62
N PRO A 71 -8.37 13.31 -2.57
CA PRO A 71 -9.53 13.79 -3.33
C PRO A 71 -9.28 13.60 -4.82
N ASP A 72 -10.30 13.16 -5.55
CA ASP A 72 -10.28 13.10 -7.01
C ASP A 72 -9.87 14.48 -7.56
N LEU A 73 -8.64 14.61 -8.03
CA LEU A 73 -8.17 15.76 -8.81
C LEU A 73 -8.76 15.65 -10.22
N LEU A 74 -10.08 15.70 -10.33
CA LEU A 74 -10.74 15.93 -11.61
C LEU A 74 -10.84 17.44 -11.81
N PRO A 75 -10.30 18.00 -12.90
CA PRO A 75 -10.67 19.35 -13.28
C PRO A 75 -12.17 19.34 -13.62
N VAL A 76 -12.91 20.24 -12.97
CA VAL A 76 -14.31 20.56 -13.28
C VAL A 76 -14.45 21.09 -14.70
#